data_AF-A0A956KGS0-F1
#
_entry.id   AF-A0A956KGS0-F1
#
_cell.length_a   1.000
_cell.length_b   1.000
_cell.length_c   1.000
_cell.angle_alpha   90.00
_cell.angle_beta   90.00
_cell.angle_gamma   90.00
#
_symmetry.space_group_name_H-M   'P 1'
#
loop_
_entity.id
_entity.type
_entity.pdbx_description
1 polymer ?
#
loop_
_entity_poly.entity_id
_entity_poly.type
_entity_poly.pdbx_seq_one_letter_code
_entity_poly.pdbx_strand_id
1 'polypeptide(L)'
;MAPLRHRRCLALRGARSETRAAALDHLSQWTERDILWIGDPNEQQRFAALSPARVVTALGRSLHAVVLDAHDGLDPDVLGQCHGLVWGGGALLLRLPPPGAGPSPATQASLAAYPHTPEEVGARFHVLLERALARAELATTLGPPPPLRDVSGHAEQAEVVARLVAAWSSPTPTRIALLADRGRGKSSALGLALRQLGGAR
;
A
#
# COMPACT_ATOMS: atom_id res chain seq x y z
N MET A 1 -3.85 25.54 4.91
CA MET A 1 -3.95 24.25 4.17
C MET A 1 -2.65 23.50 4.32
N ALA A 2 -2.64 22.31 4.91
CA ALA A 2 -1.45 21.46 4.84
C ALA A 2 -1.22 21.09 3.36
N PRO A 3 0.01 21.16 2.83
CA PRO A 3 0.26 20.87 1.43
C PRO A 3 -0.23 19.46 1.08
N LEU A 4 -0.82 19.30 -0.12
CA LEU A 4 -1.17 17.99 -0.66
C LEU A 4 0.11 17.15 -0.76
N ARG A 5 0.20 16.11 0.05
CA ARG A 5 1.38 15.23 0.10
C ARG A 5 1.09 13.97 -0.70
N HIS A 6 1.37 14.06 -1.99
CA HIS A 6 1.17 12.96 -2.93
C HIS A 6 2.10 11.79 -2.62
N ARG A 7 1.59 10.57 -2.79
CA ARG A 7 2.42 9.34 -2.77
C ARG A 7 3.26 9.34 -4.03
N ARG A 8 4.56 9.09 -3.89
CA ARG A 8 5.49 8.96 -5.02
C ARG A 8 5.57 7.50 -5.45
N CYS A 9 5.72 7.27 -6.74
CA CYS A 9 6.00 5.95 -7.30
C CYS A 9 7.31 6.02 -8.08
N LEU A 10 8.25 5.11 -7.81
CA LEU A 10 9.44 4.90 -8.63
C LEU A 10 9.29 3.55 -9.33
N ALA A 11 9.57 3.51 -10.64
CA ALA A 11 9.69 2.25 -11.37
C ALA A 11 11.15 2.03 -11.76
N LEU A 12 11.76 1.00 -11.18
CA LEU A 12 13.13 0.59 -11.47
C LEU A 12 13.06 -0.60 -12.42
N ARG A 13 13.63 -0.46 -13.62
CA ARG A 13 13.64 -1.52 -14.64
C ARG A 13 15.06 -1.98 -14.93
N GLY A 14 15.23 -3.29 -15.11
CA GLY A 14 16.52 -3.89 -15.42
C GLY A 14 16.58 -5.31 -14.89
N ALA A 15 17.79 -5.84 -14.72
CA ALA A 15 17.97 -7.11 -14.04
C ALA A 15 17.57 -7.01 -12.56
N ARG A 16 17.18 -8.14 -11.97
CA ARG A 16 16.73 -8.20 -10.56
C ARG A 16 17.77 -7.62 -9.59
N SER A 17 19.05 -7.91 -9.82
CA SER A 17 20.16 -7.42 -9.01
C SER A 17 20.38 -5.91 -9.16
N GLU A 18 20.26 -5.38 -10.38
CA GLU A 18 20.42 -3.95 -10.69
C GLU A 18 19.31 -3.12 -10.05
N THR A 19 18.05 -3.54 -10.23
CA THR A 19 16.89 -2.86 -9.63
C THR A 19 16.92 -2.95 -8.10
N ARG A 20 17.45 -4.04 -7.53
CA ARG A 20 17.70 -4.17 -6.09
C ARG A 20 18.74 -3.16 -5.60
N ALA A 21 19.88 -3.07 -6.29
CA ALA A 21 20.93 -2.13 -5.93
C ALA A 21 20.44 -0.68 -6.01
N ALA A 22 19.72 -0.33 -7.08
CA ALA A 22 19.12 1.00 -7.24
C ALA A 22 18.08 1.32 -6.15
N ALA A 23 17.23 0.35 -5.78
CA ALA A 23 16.27 0.55 -4.69
C ALA A 23 16.97 0.79 -3.34
N LEU A 24 18.06 0.06 -3.07
CA LEU A 24 18.89 0.22 -1.87
C LEU A 24 19.56 1.59 -1.83
N ASP A 25 20.07 2.07 -2.97
CA ASP A 25 20.70 3.39 -3.08
C ASP A 25 19.70 4.52 -2.77
N HIS A 26 18.51 4.48 -3.39
CA HIS A 26 17.44 5.44 -3.10
C HIS A 26 16.97 5.42 -1.64
N LEU A 27 17.09 4.29 -0.95
CA LEU A 27 16.68 4.11 0.43
C LEU A 27 17.86 4.19 1.42
N SER A 28 19.05 4.58 0.95
CA SER A 28 20.27 4.61 1.77
C SER A 28 20.12 5.47 3.03
N GLN A 29 19.44 6.61 2.91
CA GLN A 29 19.17 7.58 3.97
C GLN A 29 17.92 7.26 4.83
N TRP A 30 17.22 6.17 4.53
CA TRP A 30 15.97 5.80 5.19
C TRP A 30 16.23 4.73 6.27
N THR A 31 15.47 4.83 7.36
CA THR A 31 15.54 3.94 8.52
C THR A 31 14.75 2.63 8.31
N GLU A 32 15.22 1.55 8.92
CA GLU A 32 14.70 0.19 8.67
C GLU A 32 13.24 0.00 9.11
N ARG A 33 12.80 0.71 10.15
CA ARG A 33 11.44 0.57 10.72
C ARG A 33 10.33 1.11 9.82
N ASP A 34 10.71 1.86 8.79
CA ASP A 34 9.81 2.65 7.95
C ASP A 34 9.56 2.02 6.58
N ILE A 35 10.26 0.92 6.29
CA ILE A 35 10.31 0.27 4.98
C ILE A 35 9.84 -1.17 5.11
N LEU A 36 9.05 -1.61 4.15
CA LEU A 36 8.71 -3.01 3.96
C LEU A 36 9.08 -3.44 2.55
N TRP A 37 9.83 -4.54 2.45
CA TRP A 37 10.21 -5.16 1.19
C TRP A 37 9.28 -6.33 0.88
N ILE A 38 8.66 -6.32 -0.29
CA ILE A 38 7.76 -7.36 -0.76
C ILE A 38 8.43 -8.10 -1.91
N GLY A 39 8.71 -9.39 -1.74
CA GLY A 39 9.47 -10.20 -2.68
C GLY A 39 9.97 -11.48 -2.02
N ASP A 40 11.09 -12.03 -2.48
CA ASP A 40 11.75 -13.13 -1.76
C ASP A 40 12.30 -12.61 -0.41
N PRO A 41 11.82 -13.12 0.73
CA PRO A 41 12.30 -12.69 2.05
C PRO A 41 13.78 -12.95 2.29
N ASN A 42 14.39 -13.88 1.54
CA ASN A 42 15.81 -14.21 1.68
C ASN A 42 16.72 -13.28 0.86
N GLU A 43 16.16 -12.55 -0.12
CA GLU A 43 16.93 -11.66 -0.99
C GLU A 43 17.38 -10.38 -0.25
N GLN A 44 16.71 -10.00 0.84
CA GLN A 44 16.96 -8.75 1.54
C GLN A 44 17.02 -8.93 3.07
N GLN A 45 18.16 -8.54 3.66
CA GLN A 45 18.42 -8.65 5.11
C GLN A 45 18.38 -7.30 5.85
N ARG A 46 18.51 -6.17 5.15
CA ARG A 46 18.51 -4.83 5.78
C ARG A 46 17.12 -4.39 6.23
N PHE A 47 16.06 -4.82 5.55
CA PHE A 47 14.69 -4.38 5.82
C PHE A 47 13.80 -5.57 6.16
N ALA A 48 12.74 -5.32 6.91
CA ALA A 48 11.69 -6.32 7.07
C ALA A 48 11.16 -6.71 5.69
N ALA A 49 11.11 -8.02 5.42
CA ALA A 49 10.66 -8.56 4.16
C ALA A 49 9.49 -9.51 4.34
N LEU A 50 8.54 -9.46 3.40
CA LEU A 50 7.41 -10.38 3.31
C LEU A 50 7.31 -10.90 1.88
N SER A 51 6.86 -12.15 1.73
CA SER A 51 6.44 -12.63 0.43
C SER A 51 5.15 -11.93 -0.02
N PRO A 52 4.90 -11.83 -1.34
CA PRO A 52 3.65 -11.26 -1.87
C PRO A 52 2.38 -11.81 -1.20
N ALA A 53 2.32 -13.13 -1.00
CA ALA A 53 1.21 -13.82 -0.33
C ALA A 53 0.97 -13.38 1.12
N ARG A 54 1.96 -12.77 1.78
CA ARG A 54 1.89 -12.36 3.19
C ARG A 54 1.66 -10.86 3.36
N VAL A 55 1.56 -10.07 2.29
CA VAL A 55 1.27 -8.63 2.38
C VAL A 55 -0.01 -8.35 3.17
N VAL A 56 -1.01 -9.22 3.07
CA VAL A 56 -2.27 -9.13 3.82
C VAL A 56 -2.06 -9.05 5.35
N THR A 57 -0.96 -9.61 5.86
CA THR A 57 -0.63 -9.57 7.30
C THR A 57 -0.10 -8.21 7.76
N ALA A 58 0.34 -7.36 6.83
CA ALA A 58 0.80 -6.01 7.13
C ALA A 58 -0.33 -4.97 7.07
N LEU A 59 -1.56 -5.35 6.70
CA LEU A 59 -2.68 -4.41 6.59
C LEU A 59 -3.02 -3.78 7.94
N GLY A 60 -3.51 -2.54 7.89
CA GLY A 60 -3.75 -1.74 9.09
C GLY A 60 -2.51 -0.98 9.58
N ARG A 61 -1.33 -1.30 9.05
CA ARG A 61 -0.12 -0.49 9.20
C ARG A 61 -0.04 0.56 8.10
N SER A 62 0.80 1.56 8.37
CA SER A 62 1.18 2.57 7.39
C SER A 62 2.69 2.80 7.50
N LEU A 63 3.35 2.84 6.34
CA LEU A 63 4.80 2.84 6.17
C LEU A 63 5.23 4.03 5.31
N HIS A 64 6.46 4.49 5.50
CA HIS A 64 6.98 5.59 4.69
C HIS A 64 7.35 5.12 3.29
N ALA A 65 7.86 3.89 3.16
CA ALA A 65 8.08 3.29 1.86
C ALA A 65 7.75 1.79 1.81
N VAL A 66 7.36 1.34 0.63
CA VAL A 66 7.21 -0.08 0.31
C VAL A 66 7.98 -0.35 -0.97
N VAL A 67 8.80 -1.39 -0.98
CA VAL A 67 9.46 -1.91 -2.19
C VAL A 67 8.72 -3.15 -2.61
N LEU A 68 8.30 -3.25 -3.86
CA LEU A 68 7.65 -4.41 -4.43
C LEU A 68 8.49 -4.97 -5.57
N ASP A 69 8.98 -6.19 -5.38
CA ASP A 69 9.61 -6.99 -6.42
C ASP A 69 8.54 -7.67 -7.29
N ALA A 70 8.53 -7.31 -8.57
CA ALA A 70 7.60 -7.81 -9.56
C ALA A 70 8.29 -8.56 -10.71
N HIS A 71 9.55 -8.98 -10.52
CA HIS A 71 10.30 -9.72 -11.56
C HIS A 71 9.68 -11.08 -11.90
N ASP A 72 9.10 -11.77 -10.92
CA ASP A 72 8.39 -13.04 -11.15
C ASP A 72 6.93 -12.82 -11.56
N GLY A 73 6.48 -11.58 -11.66
CA GLY A 73 5.09 -11.23 -11.89
C GLY A 73 4.57 -10.22 -10.87
N LEU A 74 3.57 -9.46 -11.30
CA LEU A 74 2.84 -8.51 -10.49
C LEU A 74 1.39 -8.98 -10.33
N ASP A 75 0.98 -9.20 -9.09
CA ASP A 75 -0.43 -9.40 -8.73
C ASP A 75 -1.06 -8.00 -8.47
N PRO A 76 -2.18 -7.65 -9.13
CA PRO A 76 -2.83 -6.35 -8.94
C PRO A 76 -3.33 -6.11 -7.50
N ASP A 77 -3.75 -7.16 -6.79
CA ASP A 77 -4.19 -7.05 -5.40
C ASP A 77 -3.01 -6.78 -4.48
N VAL A 78 -1.87 -7.43 -4.72
CA VAL A 78 -0.62 -7.16 -3.99
C VAL A 78 -0.17 -5.72 -4.24
N LEU A 79 -0.21 -5.24 -5.49
CA LEU A 79 0.09 -3.85 -5.83
C LEU A 79 -0.82 -2.89 -5.06
N GLY A 80 -2.12 -3.13 -5.07
CA GLY A 80 -3.12 -2.31 -4.38
C GLY A 80 -2.92 -2.29 -2.86
N GLN A 81 -2.60 -3.45 -2.27
CA GLN A 81 -2.26 -3.57 -0.86
C GLN A 81 -0.98 -2.79 -0.52
N CYS A 82 0.09 -2.97 -1.29
CA CYS A 82 1.37 -2.24 -1.12
C CYS A 82 1.16 -0.73 -1.19
N HIS A 83 0.46 -0.25 -2.21
CA HIS A 83 0.10 1.17 -2.34
C HIS A 83 -0.72 1.68 -1.14
N GLY A 84 -1.63 0.85 -0.62
CA GLY A 84 -2.45 1.15 0.55
C GLY A 84 -1.68 1.21 1.87
N LEU A 85 -0.49 0.61 1.95
CA LEU A 85 0.40 0.70 3.11
C LEU A 85 1.22 1.99 3.12
N VAL A 86 1.37 2.68 1.98
CA VAL A 86 2.22 3.87 1.89
C VAL A 86 1.50 5.11 2.41
N TRP A 87 2.11 5.81 3.37
CA TRP A 87 1.64 7.12 3.84
C TRP A 87 1.60 8.16 2.71
N GLY A 88 0.71 9.17 2.84
CA GLY A 88 0.82 10.37 1.99
C GLY A 88 2.22 10.99 2.10
N GLY A 89 2.85 11.32 0.97
CA GLY A 89 4.25 11.79 0.92
C GLY A 89 5.31 10.70 0.98
N GLY A 90 4.91 9.46 1.28
CA GLY A 90 5.76 8.28 1.19
C GLY A 90 6.04 7.83 -0.25
N ALA A 91 6.62 6.65 -0.40
CA ALA A 91 7.04 6.11 -1.68
C ALA A 91 6.67 4.63 -1.88
N LEU A 92 6.23 4.29 -3.09
CA LEU A 92 6.18 2.92 -3.58
C LEU A 92 7.31 2.76 -4.61
N LEU A 93 8.20 1.80 -4.41
CA LEU A 93 9.23 1.45 -5.39
C LEU A 93 8.84 0.12 -6.03
N LEU A 94 8.63 0.13 -7.35
CA LEU A 94 8.36 -1.05 -8.15
C LEU A 94 9.67 -1.50 -8.81
N ARG A 95 10.13 -2.71 -8.48
CA ARG A 95 11.25 -3.36 -9.18
C ARG A 95 10.65 -4.26 -10.26
N LEU A 96 10.90 -3.91 -11.52
CA LEU A 96 10.28 -4.51 -12.69
C LEU A 96 11.33 -5.11 -13.62
N PRO A 97 10.99 -6.16 -14.39
CA PRO A 97 11.86 -6.67 -15.43
C PRO A 97 12.13 -5.61 -16.51
N PRO A 98 13.17 -5.82 -17.36
CA PRO A 98 13.48 -4.88 -18.43
C PRO A 98 12.29 -4.70 -19.39
N PRO A 99 12.18 -3.55 -20.08
CA PRO A 99 11.14 -3.32 -21.07
C PRO A 99 11.10 -4.43 -22.12
N GLY A 100 9.89 -4.79 -22.57
CA GLY A 100 9.69 -5.83 -23.57
C GLY A 100 9.62 -7.26 -23.01
N ALA A 101 9.76 -7.44 -21.70
CA ALA A 101 9.37 -8.69 -21.06
C ALA A 101 7.89 -9.02 -21.37
N GLY A 102 7.57 -10.30 -21.53
CA GLY A 102 6.20 -10.76 -21.74
C GLY A 102 5.40 -10.82 -20.43
N PRO A 103 4.11 -11.19 -20.49
CA PRO A 103 3.33 -11.49 -19.29
C PRO A 103 4.00 -12.63 -18.50
N SER A 104 4.03 -12.50 -17.17
CA SER A 104 4.53 -13.57 -16.30
C SER A 104 3.47 -14.67 -16.11
N PRO A 105 3.87 -15.96 -16.13
CA PRO A 105 3.01 -17.06 -15.70
C PRO A 105 2.43 -16.88 -14.29
N ALA A 106 3.16 -16.28 -13.36
CA ALA A 106 2.65 -16.06 -12.00
C ALA A 106 1.54 -15.01 -11.97
N THR A 107 1.67 -13.92 -12.75
CA THR A 107 0.61 -12.92 -12.92
C THR A 107 -0.62 -13.53 -13.60
N GLN A 108 -0.41 -14.37 -14.61
CA GLN A 108 -1.50 -15.09 -15.26
C GLN A 108 -2.22 -16.00 -14.27
N ALA A 109 -1.48 -16.73 -13.44
CA ALA A 109 -2.04 -17.58 -12.40
C ALA A 109 -2.85 -16.80 -11.36
N SER A 110 -2.39 -15.61 -10.94
CA SER A 110 -3.12 -14.77 -9.98
C SER A 110 -4.40 -14.16 -10.55
N LEU A 111 -4.47 -13.99 -11.88
CA LEU A 111 -5.62 -13.39 -12.58
C LEU A 111 -6.62 -14.43 -13.11
N ALA A 112 -6.23 -15.70 -13.16
CA ALA A 112 -7.08 -16.78 -13.63
C ALA A 112 -8.31 -16.90 -12.71
N ALA A 113 -9.49 -16.73 -13.28
CA ALA A 113 -10.76 -16.90 -12.59
C ALA A 113 -11.52 -18.06 -13.25
N TYR A 114 -12.14 -18.91 -12.43
CA TYR A 114 -12.95 -20.02 -12.94
C TYR A 114 -14.01 -19.49 -13.95
N PRO A 115 -14.20 -20.15 -15.11
CA PRO A 115 -13.62 -21.43 -15.51
C PRO A 115 -12.28 -21.36 -16.27
N HIS A 116 -11.66 -20.19 -16.37
CA HIS A 116 -10.47 -19.97 -17.19
C HIS A 116 -9.18 -20.44 -16.53
N THR A 117 -8.26 -20.98 -17.35
CA THR A 117 -6.91 -21.35 -16.90
C THR A 117 -5.94 -20.16 -17.00
N PRO A 118 -4.78 -20.19 -16.32
CA PRO A 118 -3.76 -19.14 -16.43
C PRO A 118 -3.34 -18.84 -17.87
N GLU A 119 -3.19 -19.86 -18.70
CA GLU A 119 -2.78 -19.75 -20.10
C GLU A 119 -3.80 -18.98 -20.94
N GLU A 120 -5.08 -18.97 -20.54
CA GLU A 120 -6.18 -18.29 -21.22
C GLU A 120 -6.33 -16.81 -20.85
N VAL A 121 -5.70 -16.36 -19.75
CA VAL A 121 -5.76 -14.95 -19.28
C VAL A 121 -5.17 -13.98 -20.32
N GLY A 122 -4.19 -14.45 -21.10
CA GLY A 122 -3.48 -13.66 -22.10
C GLY A 122 -2.58 -12.59 -21.49
N ALA A 123 -2.48 -11.42 -22.15
CA ALA A 123 -1.50 -10.37 -21.81
C ALA A 123 -2.12 -9.00 -21.50
N ARG A 124 -3.45 -8.90 -21.35
CA ARG A 124 -4.15 -7.60 -21.24
C ARG A 124 -3.68 -6.78 -20.04
N PHE A 125 -3.53 -7.42 -18.88
CA PHE A 125 -3.02 -6.76 -17.68
C PHE A 125 -1.59 -6.26 -17.87
N HIS A 126 -0.71 -7.06 -18.47
CA HIS A 126 0.66 -6.64 -18.78
C HIS A 126 0.67 -5.40 -19.69
N VAL A 127 -0.11 -5.42 -20.78
CA VAL A 127 -0.23 -4.25 -21.69
C VAL A 127 -0.80 -3.03 -20.95
N LEU A 128 -1.78 -3.22 -20.08
CA LEU A 128 -2.35 -2.14 -19.28
C LEU A 128 -1.33 -1.55 -18.31
N LEU A 129 -0.56 -2.41 -17.62
CA LEU A 129 0.50 -2.01 -16.69
C LEU A 129 1.56 -1.18 -17.41
N GLU A 130 2.07 -1.66 -18.55
CA GLU A 130 3.05 -0.94 -19.36
C GLU A 130 2.52 0.43 -19.81
N ARG A 131 1.27 0.49 -20.28
CA ARG A 131 0.62 1.77 -20.67
C ARG A 131 0.42 2.70 -19.48
N ALA A 132 0.07 2.16 -18.31
CA ALA A 132 -0.11 2.95 -17.10
C ALA A 132 1.22 3.53 -16.63
N LEU A 133 2.28 2.73 -16.62
CA LEU A 133 3.64 3.17 -16.26
C LEU A 133 4.16 4.24 -17.23
N ALA A 134 3.90 4.10 -18.53
CA ALA A 134 4.31 5.08 -19.53
C ALA A 134 3.57 6.43 -19.41
N ARG A 135 2.36 6.44 -18.84
CA ARG A 135 1.56 7.66 -18.63
C ARG A 135 1.71 8.26 -17.23
N ALA A 136 2.25 7.48 -16.29
CA ALA A 136 2.39 7.92 -14.91
C ALA A 136 3.54 8.91 -14.77
N GLU A 137 3.33 9.95 -13.96
CA GLU A 137 4.40 10.82 -13.48
C GLU A 137 5.20 10.10 -12.40
N LEU A 138 6.08 9.21 -12.84
CA LEU A 138 6.97 8.46 -11.97
C LEU A 138 8.08 9.38 -11.45
N ALA A 139 8.37 9.27 -10.16
CA ALA A 139 9.52 9.92 -9.58
C ALA A 139 10.81 9.25 -10.10
N THR A 140 11.88 10.04 -10.21
CA THR A 140 13.22 9.57 -10.58
C THR A 140 14.14 9.43 -9.36
N THR A 141 13.82 10.13 -8.28
CA THR A 141 14.59 10.12 -7.03
C THR A 141 13.67 10.16 -5.83
N LEU A 142 14.16 9.62 -4.72
CA LEU A 142 13.55 9.81 -3.41
C LEU A 142 14.37 10.82 -2.63
N GLY A 143 13.70 11.89 -2.20
CA GLY A 143 14.23 12.75 -1.14
C GLY A 143 14.27 12.01 0.21
N PRO A 144 14.69 12.70 1.29
CA PRO A 144 14.74 12.11 2.62
C PRO A 144 13.35 11.59 3.06
N PRO A 145 13.31 10.64 4.02
CA PRO A 145 12.06 10.17 4.58
C PRO A 145 11.26 11.36 5.13
N PRO A 146 9.95 11.46 4.82
CA PRO A 146 9.14 12.50 5.42
C PRO A 146 9.05 12.26 6.93
N PRO A 147 8.93 13.33 7.75
CA PRO A 147 8.83 13.17 9.20
C PRO A 147 7.61 12.33 9.58
N LEU A 148 7.76 11.54 10.65
CA LEU A 148 6.67 10.82 11.28
C LEU A 148 5.54 11.80 11.60
N ARG A 149 4.31 11.35 11.35
CA ARG A 149 3.12 12.17 11.55
C ARG A 149 2.43 11.78 12.84
N ASP A 150 2.08 12.79 13.61
CA ASP A 150 0.98 12.66 14.56
C ASP A 150 -0.32 12.55 13.77
N VAL A 151 -0.96 11.40 13.90
CA VAL A 151 -2.29 11.15 13.34
C VAL A 151 -3.29 11.82 14.27
N SER A 152 -3.51 13.12 14.08
CA SER A 152 -4.60 13.84 14.74
C SER A 152 -5.88 13.63 13.94
N GLY A 153 -6.95 13.21 14.60
CA GLY A 153 -8.27 13.12 13.97
C GLY A 153 -8.68 14.45 13.35
N HIS A 154 -9.05 14.45 12.08
CA HIS A 154 -9.60 15.63 11.42
C HIS A 154 -10.99 15.97 11.98
N ALA A 155 -11.48 17.19 11.72
CA ALA A 155 -12.80 17.64 12.14
C ALA A 155 -13.92 16.65 11.74
N GLU A 156 -13.82 16.06 10.55
CA GLU A 156 -14.74 15.02 10.07
C GLU A 156 -14.73 13.76 10.96
N GLN A 157 -13.56 13.32 11.44
CA GLN A 157 -13.48 12.18 12.34
C GLN A 157 -14.11 12.51 13.70
N ALA A 158 -13.92 13.72 14.21
CA ALA A 158 -14.56 14.17 15.44
C ALA A 158 -16.09 14.17 15.32
N GLU A 159 -16.63 14.59 14.18
CA GLU A 159 -18.06 14.54 13.91
C GLU A 159 -18.59 13.10 13.84
N VAL A 160 -17.89 12.20 13.16
CA VAL A 160 -18.23 10.77 13.14
C VAL A 160 -18.23 10.19 14.56
N VAL A 161 -17.19 10.47 15.35
CA VAL A 161 -17.08 10.02 16.74
C VAL A 161 -18.25 10.53 17.57
N ALA A 162 -18.59 11.82 17.47
CA ALA A 162 -19.71 12.42 18.20
C ALA A 162 -21.06 11.77 17.83
N ARG A 163 -21.30 11.51 16.54
CA ARG A 163 -22.52 10.81 16.07
C ARG A 163 -22.61 9.37 16.58
N LEU A 164 -21.49 8.65 16.59
CA LEU A 164 -21.42 7.28 17.12
C LEU A 164 -21.70 7.25 18.63
N VAL A 165 -21.07 8.15 19.40
CA VAL A 165 -21.29 8.26 20.84
C VAL A 165 -22.75 8.60 21.14
N ALA A 166 -23.32 9.60 20.48
CA ALA A 166 -24.71 10.00 20.71
C ALA A 166 -25.70 8.87 20.42
N ALA A 167 -25.49 8.12 19.33
CA ALA A 167 -26.35 6.99 18.98
C ALA A 167 -26.25 5.84 19.99
N TRP A 168 -25.03 5.49 20.42
CA TRP A 168 -24.80 4.37 21.33
C TRP A 168 -25.05 4.68 22.80
N SER A 169 -25.09 5.96 23.18
CA SER A 169 -25.57 6.40 24.49
C SER A 169 -27.11 6.42 24.59
N SER A 170 -27.83 6.37 23.46
CA SER A 170 -29.29 6.36 23.45
C SER A 170 -29.85 5.01 23.91
N PRO A 171 -30.95 4.97 24.69
CA PRO A 171 -31.63 3.72 25.05
C PRO A 171 -32.32 3.06 23.84
N THR A 172 -32.46 3.77 22.71
CA THR A 172 -33.07 3.21 21.50
C THR A 172 -32.05 2.43 20.66
N PRO A 173 -32.33 1.17 20.30
CA PRO A 173 -31.44 0.39 19.43
C PRO A 173 -31.24 1.10 18.08
N THR A 174 -29.99 1.39 17.73
CA THR A 174 -29.62 2.06 16.48
C THR A 174 -28.65 1.21 15.67
N ARG A 175 -28.79 1.24 14.35
CA ARG A 175 -27.87 0.61 13.40
C ARG A 175 -27.21 1.71 12.57
N ILE A 176 -25.89 1.71 12.51
CA ILE A 176 -25.12 2.71 11.76
C ILE A 176 -24.19 1.98 10.79
N ALA A 177 -24.21 2.39 9.52
CA ALA A 177 -23.25 1.96 8.52
C ALA A 177 -22.26 3.10 8.24
N LEU A 178 -21.00 2.93 8.67
CA LEU A 178 -19.92 3.87 8.39
C LEU A 178 -19.19 3.46 7.11
N LEU A 179 -19.50 4.15 6.01
CA LEU A 179 -18.86 3.94 4.72
C LEU A 179 -17.70 4.92 4.55
N ALA A 180 -16.54 4.40 4.14
CA ALA A 180 -15.40 5.22 3.72
C ALA A 180 -14.42 4.35 2.93
N ASP A 181 -13.52 4.97 2.18
CA ASP A 181 -12.43 4.27 1.52
C ASP A 181 -11.45 3.62 2.52
N ARG A 182 -10.63 2.70 2.01
CA ARG A 182 -9.51 2.13 2.76
C ARG A 182 -8.56 3.22 3.25
N GLY A 183 -8.13 3.13 4.51
CA GLY A 183 -7.16 4.08 5.11
C GLY A 183 -7.77 5.40 5.61
N ARG A 184 -9.10 5.60 5.53
CA ARG A 184 -9.78 6.82 6.04
C ARG A 184 -10.03 6.85 7.55
N GLY A 185 -9.44 5.94 8.33
CA GLY A 185 -9.53 5.97 9.79
C GLY A 185 -10.86 5.48 10.39
N LYS A 186 -11.63 4.65 9.66
CA LYS A 186 -12.89 4.05 10.17
C LYS A 186 -12.70 3.30 11.50
N SER A 187 -11.71 2.40 11.56
CA SER A 187 -11.42 1.63 12.77
C SER A 187 -10.95 2.53 13.92
N SER A 188 -10.18 3.57 13.62
CA SER A 188 -9.76 4.57 14.61
C SER A 188 -10.95 5.35 15.16
N ALA A 189 -11.88 5.79 14.30
CA ALA A 189 -13.11 6.48 14.71
C ALA A 189 -13.97 5.60 15.64
N LEU A 190 -14.14 4.32 15.29
CA LEU A 190 -14.83 3.33 16.13
C LEU A 190 -14.14 3.19 17.50
N GLY A 191 -12.81 3.02 17.52
CA GLY A 191 -12.05 2.89 18.76
C GLY A 191 -12.12 4.13 19.66
N LEU A 192 -12.06 5.33 19.06
CA LEU A 192 -12.21 6.60 19.79
C LEU A 192 -13.61 6.73 20.41
N ALA A 193 -14.66 6.41 19.66
CA ALA A 193 -16.04 6.43 20.16
C ALA A 193 -16.24 5.43 21.31
N LEU A 194 -15.75 4.19 21.18
CA LEU A 194 -15.81 3.18 22.24
C LEU A 194 -15.05 3.61 23.50
N ARG A 195 -13.87 4.22 23.34
CA ARG A 195 -13.10 4.76 24.46
C ARG A 195 -13.86 5.87 25.20
N GLN A 196 -14.51 6.77 24.48
CA GLN A 196 -15.32 7.84 25.10
C GLN A 196 -16.52 7.28 25.87
N LEU A 197 -17.18 6.25 25.35
CA LEU A 197 -18.26 5.56 26.06
C LEU A 197 -17.78 4.81 27.31
N GLY A 198 -16.60 4.18 27.22
CA GLY A 198 -16.00 3.44 28.35
C GLY A 198 -15.47 4.34 29.46
N GLY A 199 -15.04 5.56 29.14
CA GLY A 199 -14.61 6.57 30.11
C GLY A 199 -15.75 7.42 30.71
N ALA A 200 -16.97 7.28 30.22
CA ALA A 200 -18.18 7.92 30.75
C ALA A 200 -18.91 7.05 31.80
N ARG A 201 -18.25 6.00 32.30
CA ARG A 201 -18.70 5.17 33.43
C ARG A 201 -17.88 5.47 34.67
#